data_AF-A0A843H2W2-F1
#
_entry.id   AF-A0A843H2W2-F1
#
_cell.length_a   1.000
_cell.length_b   1.000
_cell.length_c   1.000
_cell.angle_alpha   90.00
_cell.angle_beta   90.00
_cell.angle_gamma   90.00
#
_symmetry.space_group_name_H-M   'P 1'
#
loop_
_entity.id
_entity.type
_entity.pdbx_description
1 polymer ?
#
loop_
_entity_poly.entity_id
_entity_poly.type
_entity_poly.pdbx_seq_one_letter_code
_entity_poly.pdbx_strand_id
1 'polypeptide(L)' 'MRTTQFKVLEEVSLNNPIFIEALPGIGHVGKLAIDHVIDELDATKFVEIYSPYFPPQVLVGEGG' A
#
# COMPACT_ATOMS: atom_id res chain seq x y z
N MET A 1 -18.99 8.59 2.08
CA MET A 1 -17.73 9.20 1.59
C MET A 1 -17.76 9.23 0.06
N ARG A 2 -17.26 10.30 -0.59
CA ARG A 2 -17.43 10.47 -2.06
C ARG A 2 -16.12 10.40 -2.88
N THR A 3 -14.94 10.40 -2.24
CA THR A 3 -13.64 10.46 -2.93
C THR A 3 -12.59 9.57 -2.25
N THR A 4 -11.57 9.17 -3.01
CA THR A 4 -10.36 8.51 -2.48
C THR A 4 -9.61 9.46 -1.54
N GLN A 5 -9.09 8.92 -0.44
CA GLN A 5 -8.38 9.64 0.61
C GLN A 5 -7.02 9.01 0.86
N PHE A 6 -6.05 9.84 1.22
CA PHE A 6 -4.72 9.45 1.64
C PHE A 6 -4.59 9.78 3.11
N LYS A 7 -4.25 8.80 3.93
CA LYS A 7 -3.89 8.98 5.33
C LYS A 7 -2.37 8.94 5.42
N VAL A 8 -1.77 10.11 5.57
CA VAL A 8 -0.32 10.26 5.77
C VAL A 8 0.00 9.86 7.20
N LEU A 9 0.91 8.92 7.38
CA LEU A 9 1.42 8.45 8.67
C LEU A 9 2.70 9.20 9.06
N GLU A 10 3.56 9.46 8.07
CA GLU A 10 4.83 10.15 8.22
C GLU A 10 5.12 10.99 6.96
N GLU A 11 5.66 12.19 7.13
CA GLU A 11 6.15 13.00 6.01
C GLU A 11 7.55 12.53 5.61
N VAL A 12 7.72 12.17 4.34
CA VAL A 12 8.99 11.69 3.79
C VAL A 12 9.53 12.65 2.73
N SER A 13 10.84 12.87 2.74
CA SER A 13 11.53 13.61 1.68
C SER A 13 12.08 12.63 0.65
N LEU A 14 11.60 12.73 -0.59
CA LEU A 14 12.03 11.88 -1.70
C LEU A 14 12.86 12.71 -2.69
N ASN A 15 13.97 12.15 -3.16
CA ASN A 15 14.81 12.78 -4.18
C ASN A 15 14.82 11.93 -5.46
N ASN A 16 14.14 12.40 -6.50
CA ASN A 16 13.97 11.71 -7.78
C ASN A 16 13.63 10.21 -7.63
N PRO A 17 12.55 9.86 -6.90
CA PRO A 17 12.23 8.48 -6.60
C PRO A 17 11.72 7.72 -7.82
N ILE A 18 11.86 6.40 -7.80
CA ILE A 18 11.16 5.49 -8.72
C ILE A 18 9.87 5.04 -8.03
N PHE A 19 8.73 5.27 -8.68
CA PHE A 19 7.45 4.77 -8.19
C PHE A 19 7.18 3.37 -8.77
N ILE A 20 6.98 2.40 -7.88
CA ILE A 20 6.68 1.02 -8.23
C ILE A 20 5.23 0.74 -7.82
N GLU A 21 4.40 0.34 -8.79
CA GLU A 21 3.02 -0.11 -8.55
C GLU A 21 2.96 -1.62 -8.66
N ALA A 22 2.30 -2.25 -7.70
CA ALA A 22 2.20 -3.71 -7.58
C ALA A 22 0.98 -4.13 -6.74
N LEU A 23 -0.20 -3.63 -7.13
CA LEU A 23 -1.46 -4.01 -6.49
C LEU A 23 -1.83 -5.48 -6.79
N PRO A 24 -2.75 -6.09 -6.02
CA PRO A 24 -3.21 -7.44 -6.28
C PRO A 24 -3.75 -7.62 -7.72
N GLY A 25 -3.28 -8.67 -8.41
CA GLY A 25 -3.65 -9.00 -9.79
C GLY A 25 -3.57 -10.51 -10.07
N ILE A 26 -3.46 -10.91 -11.35
CA ILE A 26 -3.43 -12.33 -11.74
C ILE A 26 -2.22 -13.03 -11.10
N GLY A 27 -2.48 -14.13 -10.37
CA GLY A 27 -1.44 -14.94 -9.73
C GLY A 27 -0.62 -14.22 -8.66
N HIS A 28 -1.03 -13.01 -8.25
CA HIS A 28 -0.36 -12.18 -7.25
C HIS A 28 1.15 -11.93 -7.51
N VAL A 29 1.62 -12.08 -8.75
CA VAL A 29 3.06 -12.00 -9.06
C VAL A 29 3.66 -10.65 -8.66
N GLY A 30 3.03 -9.54 -9.05
CA GLY A 30 3.48 -8.19 -8.68
C GLY A 30 3.48 -7.99 -7.16
N LYS A 31 2.37 -8.37 -6.50
CA LYS A 31 2.23 -8.27 -5.04
C LYS A 31 3.33 -9.04 -4.30
N LEU A 32 3.58 -10.30 -4.67
CA LEU A 32 4.61 -11.11 -4.02
C LEU A 32 6.02 -10.56 -4.26
N ALA A 33 6.28 -10.03 -5.45
CA ALA A 33 7.55 -9.39 -5.76
C ALA A 33 7.78 -8.13 -4.91
N ILE A 34 6.77 -7.25 -4.78
CA ILE A 34 6.91 -6.03 -3.97
C ILE A 34 6.93 -6.31 -2.47
N ASP A 35 6.15 -7.30 -1.99
CA ASP A 35 6.16 -7.71 -0.57
C ASP A 35 7.59 -8.15 -0.18
N HIS A 36 8.27 -8.95 -1.02
CA HIS A 36 9.67 -9.31 -0.79
C HIS A 36 10.63 -8.11 -0.81
N VAL A 37 10.48 -7.18 -1.76
CA VAL A 37 11.33 -5.97 -1.82
C VAL A 37 11.14 -5.08 -0.59
N ILE A 38 9.91 -4.96 -0.08
CA ILE A 38 9.60 -4.22 1.15
C ILE A 38 10.34 -4.84 2.33
N ASP A 39 10.29 -6.16 2.47
CA ASP A 39 10.94 -6.89 3.56
C ASP A 39 12.47 -6.78 3.50
N GLU A 40 13.07 -6.98 2.31
CA GLU A 40 14.53 -6.94 2.15
C GLU A 40 15.13 -5.54 2.31
N LEU A 41 14.35 -4.49 2.02
CA LEU A 41 14.80 -3.10 2.15
C LEU A 41 14.35 -2.42 3.45
N ASP A 42 13.62 -3.14 4.32
CA ASP A 42 13.00 -2.61 5.54
C ASP A 42 12.21 -1.31 5.26
N ALA A 43 11.36 -1.36 4.24
CA ALA A 43 10.70 -0.16 3.73
C ALA A 43 9.67 0.41 4.73
N THR A 44 9.75 1.71 4.99
CA THR A 44 8.83 2.39 5.92
C THR A 44 7.48 2.70 5.29
N LYS A 45 6.39 2.26 5.94
CA LYS A 45 5.03 2.62 5.56
C LYS A 45 4.71 4.07 5.95
N PHE A 46 4.59 4.96 4.97
CA PHE A 46 4.37 6.39 5.21
C PHE A 46 2.96 6.90 4.83
N VAL A 47 2.21 6.18 3.98
CA VAL A 47 0.85 6.55 3.54
C VAL A 47 -0.05 5.32 3.41
N GLU A 48 -1.33 5.49 3.75
CA GLU A 48 -2.42 4.54 3.47
C GLU A 48 -3.46 5.17 2.52
N ILE A 49 -4.04 4.37 1.62
CA ILE A 49 -5.06 4.82 0.66
C ILE A 49 -6.39 4.16 0.98
N TYR A 50 -7.44 4.97 1.13
CA TYR A 50 -8.81 4.51 1.32
C TYR A 50 -9.70 5.05 0.22
N SER A 51 -10.57 4.21 -0.33
CA SER A 51 -11.45 4.62 -1.41
C SER A 51 -12.86 4.09 -1.22
N PRO A 52 -13.91 4.91 -1.43
CA PRO A 52 -15.30 4.43 -1.46
C PRO A 52 -15.58 3.52 -2.68
N TYR A 53 -14.62 3.40 -3.60
CA TYR A 53 -14.70 2.53 -4.78
C TYR A 53 -14.12 1.13 -4.54
N PHE A 54 -13.45 0.89 -3.41
CA PHE A 54 -13.05 -0.47 -3.04
C PHE A 54 -14.26 -1.29 -2.58
N PRO A 55 -14.20 -2.64 -2.68
CA PRO A 55 -15.27 -3.49 -2.17
C PRO A 55 -15.62 -3.15 -0.72
N PRO A 56 -16.91 -3.14 -0.33
CA PRO A 56 -17.34 -2.78 1.02
C PRO A 56 -17.05 -3.94 2.00
N GLN A 57 -15.78 -4.13 2.32
CA GLN A 57 -15.28 -5.18 3.19
C GLN A 57 -14.29 -4.61 4.20
N VAL A 58 -14.20 -5.27 5.35
CA VAL A 58 -13.18 -4.98 6.37
C VAL A 58 -12.23 -6.17 6.45
N LEU A 59 -10.93 -5.87 6.56
CA LEU A 59 -9.92 -6.88 6.86
C LEU A 59 -9.66 -6.83 8.36
N VAL A 60 -9.82 -7.98 9.01
CA VAL A 60 -9.47 -8.14 10.42
C VAL A 60 -7.95 -8.31 10.51
N GLY A 61 -7.29 -7.45 11.28
CA GLY A 61 -5.85 -7.51 11.49
C GLY A 61 -5.45 -8.69 12.38
N GLU A 62 -4.14 -8.91 12.53
CA GLU A 62 -3.60 -10.03 13.31
C GLU A 62 -3.99 -10.01 14.79
N GLY A 63 -4.43 -8.86 15.33
CA GLY A 63 -4.85 -8.68 16.72
C GLY A 63 -6.31 -9.03 17.04
N GLY A 64 -7.13 -9.39 16.05
CA GLY A 64 -8.57 -9.64 16.22
C GLY A 64 -9.44 -8.40 16.21
#